data_AF-A0A368PAH3-F1
#
_entry.id   AF-A0A368PAH3-F1
#
_cell.length_a   1.000
_cell.length_b   1.000
_cell.length_c   1.000
_cell.angle_alpha   90.00
_cell.angle_beta   90.00
_cell.angle_gamma   90.00
#
_symmetry.space_group_name_H-M   'P 1'
#
loop_
_entity.id
_entity.type
_entity.pdbx_description
1 polymer ?
#
loop_
_entity_poly.entity_id
_entity_poly.type
_entity_poly.pdbx_seq_one_letter_code
_entity_poly.pdbx_strand_id
1 'polypeptide(L)'
;MFSSCDSDDTSSEGTSRISVKLMDNPGDYDNVFVEVVDVKVKLNDASEDENGWVSLNAINTGVYDLLELTGGINVLLVDGFEVPSGTLNQIRLVLGDDNSVVIDGVSHPLNTPSAQQSGLKIKVNEPLSPNYEYTFLLDFDVSESIVVAGNSGNINLKPVIRASVEANTGALSGVVAPADFQTEVTVSNGEITASAFTDETGVFTVVGLPEGVYDVTVTPDPASTYEVVLIENVEVIVGQTLDLGEIVLN
;
A
#
# COMPACT_ATOMS: atom_id res chain seq x y z
N MET A 1 46.38 -3.47 17.98
CA MET A 1 45.25 -4.10 17.25
C MET A 1 44.04 -3.99 18.12
N PHE A 2 43.10 -3.10 17.81
CA PHE A 2 41.72 -3.15 18.27
C PHE A 2 40.84 -2.63 17.13
N SER A 3 39.67 -3.25 17.05
CA SER A 3 38.95 -3.60 15.83
C SER A 3 38.25 -2.42 15.19
N SER A 4 38.34 -2.37 13.86
CA SER A 4 37.41 -1.66 12.98
C SER A 4 36.01 -2.23 13.19
N CYS A 5 35.00 -1.37 13.34
CA CYS A 5 33.60 -1.74 13.22
C CYS A 5 33.10 -1.04 11.97
N ASP A 6 33.01 -1.85 10.91
CA ASP A 6 32.38 -1.56 9.63
C ASP A 6 31.05 -2.32 9.70
N SER A 7 29.94 -1.59 9.75
CA SER A 7 28.57 -2.05 9.53
C SER A 7 27.72 -0.79 9.35
N ASP A 8 27.80 -0.20 8.16
CA ASP A 8 26.79 0.72 7.65
C ASP A 8 25.48 -0.06 7.48
N ASP A 9 24.68 -0.16 8.55
CA ASP A 9 23.26 -0.45 8.43
C ASP A 9 22.56 0.89 8.22
N THR A 10 22.37 1.27 6.96
CA THR A 10 21.41 2.31 6.58
C THR A 10 20.00 1.76 6.82
N SER A 11 19.58 1.71 8.07
CA SER A 11 18.16 1.63 8.40
C SER A 11 17.51 2.87 7.80
N SER A 12 16.65 2.65 6.81
CA SER A 12 15.74 3.67 6.29
C SER A 12 14.86 4.15 7.45
N GLU A 13 15.33 5.16 8.19
CA GLU A 13 14.62 5.72 9.34
C GLU A 13 13.38 6.46 8.83
N GLY A 14 12.24 5.79 8.93
CA GLY A 14 10.93 6.36 8.61
C GLY A 14 9.87 5.27 8.42
N THR A 15 8.61 5.67 8.48
CA THR A 15 7.47 4.78 8.27
C THR A 15 6.84 5.02 6.91
N SER A 16 6.17 4.01 6.38
CA SER A 16 5.37 4.08 5.16
C SER A 16 3.97 3.56 5.46
N ARG A 17 3.00 3.84 4.58
CA ARG A 17 1.61 3.39 4.76
C ARG A 17 1.25 2.36 3.71
N ILE A 18 0.54 1.33 4.12
CA ILE A 18 0.08 0.25 3.25
C ILE A 18 -1.45 0.17 3.31
N SER A 19 -2.06 0.25 2.14
CA SER A 19 -3.45 -0.08 1.87
C SER A 19 -3.50 -1.37 1.05
N VAL A 20 -4.51 -2.21 1.29
CA VAL A 20 -4.68 -3.48 0.57
C VAL A 20 -6.12 -3.62 0.12
N LYS A 21 -6.30 -3.88 -1.18
CA LYS A 21 -7.59 -4.13 -1.81
C LYS A 21 -7.66 -5.54 -2.37
N LEU A 22 -8.84 -6.15 -2.34
CA LEU A 22 -9.12 -7.45 -2.94
C LEU A 22 -10.06 -7.27 -4.13
N MET A 23 -9.73 -7.90 -5.25
CA MET A 23 -10.56 -8.02 -6.44
C MET A 23 -10.42 -9.43 -7.05
N ASP A 24 -11.23 -9.72 -8.05
CA ASP A 24 -11.19 -10.99 -8.78
C ASP A 24 -11.07 -10.78 -10.30
N ASN A 25 -10.44 -11.75 -10.95
CA ASN A 25 -10.56 -11.95 -12.39
C ASN A 25 -11.74 -12.86 -12.71
N PRO A 26 -12.52 -12.55 -13.77
CA PRO A 26 -13.73 -13.30 -14.09
C PRO A 26 -13.50 -14.82 -14.20
N GLY A 27 -14.30 -15.60 -13.46
CA GLY A 27 -14.38 -17.05 -13.54
C GLY A 27 -15.70 -17.55 -14.13
N ASP A 28 -15.73 -18.82 -14.57
CA ASP A 28 -16.93 -19.49 -15.11
C ASP A 28 -17.59 -20.33 -14.01
N TYR A 29 -18.09 -19.65 -12.97
CA TYR A 29 -18.88 -20.22 -11.87
C TYR A 29 -20.10 -19.35 -11.61
N ASP A 30 -21.11 -19.86 -10.90
CA ASP A 30 -22.28 -19.05 -10.56
C ASP A 30 -21.93 -18.04 -9.45
N ASN A 31 -21.24 -18.51 -8.40
CA ASN A 31 -20.77 -17.70 -7.26
C ASN A 31 -19.57 -18.40 -6.61
N VAL A 32 -18.63 -17.63 -6.06
CA VAL A 32 -17.52 -18.17 -5.25
C VAL A 32 -17.35 -17.37 -3.98
N PHE A 33 -17.75 -17.96 -2.87
CA PHE A 33 -17.70 -17.34 -1.55
C PHE A 33 -16.40 -17.68 -0.84
N VAL A 34 -15.64 -16.66 -0.44
CA VAL A 34 -14.38 -16.80 0.30
C VAL A 34 -14.41 -15.95 1.57
N GLU A 35 -14.09 -16.57 2.70
CA GLU A 35 -13.98 -15.91 4.00
C GLU A 35 -12.58 -15.30 4.16
N VAL A 36 -12.50 -13.98 4.29
CA VAL A 36 -11.26 -13.24 4.59
C VAL A 36 -11.22 -12.89 6.08
N VAL A 37 -10.18 -13.36 6.77
CA VAL A 37 -10.02 -13.19 8.22
C VAL A 37 -8.96 -12.14 8.56
N ASP A 38 -7.87 -12.06 7.80
CA ASP A 38 -6.78 -11.12 8.08
C ASP A 38 -5.88 -10.91 6.86
N VAL A 39 -5.11 -9.83 6.88
CA VAL A 39 -4.01 -9.58 5.95
C VAL A 39 -2.72 -9.38 6.75
N LYS A 40 -1.69 -10.14 6.41
CA LYS A 40 -0.37 -10.06 7.05
C LYS A 40 0.71 -9.72 6.06
N VAL A 41 1.79 -9.11 6.54
CA VAL A 41 2.96 -8.75 5.74
C VAL A 41 4.24 -9.26 6.37
N LYS A 42 5.25 -9.46 5.54
CA LYS A 42 6.62 -9.75 5.95
C LYS A 42 7.56 -8.71 5.35
N LEU A 43 8.19 -7.94 6.22
CA LEU A 43 9.01 -6.77 5.89
C LEU A 43 10.47 -7.07 6.18
N ASN A 44 11.36 -6.62 5.30
CA ASN A 44 12.82 -6.73 5.43
C ASN A 44 13.32 -8.17 5.68
N ASP A 45 12.54 -9.16 5.27
CA ASP A 45 12.81 -10.57 5.48
C ASP A 45 12.24 -11.39 4.32
N ALA A 46 13.14 -11.85 3.46
CA ALA A 46 12.83 -12.68 2.29
C ALA A 46 12.78 -14.19 2.62
N SER A 47 12.93 -14.57 3.88
CA SER A 47 12.94 -15.96 4.31
C SER A 47 11.55 -16.61 4.20
N GLU A 48 11.51 -17.93 3.97
CA GLU A 48 10.27 -18.68 3.74
C GLU A 48 9.62 -19.20 5.04
N ASP A 49 10.20 -18.94 6.21
CA ASP A 49 9.69 -19.39 7.50
C ASP A 49 8.48 -18.57 7.99
N GLU A 50 7.79 -19.14 8.98
CA GLU A 50 6.56 -18.62 9.58
C GLU A 50 6.81 -17.49 10.60
N ASN A 51 8.05 -17.06 10.79
CA ASN A 51 8.39 -15.92 11.64
C ASN A 51 8.28 -14.61 10.86
N GLY A 52 8.20 -13.48 11.58
CA GLY A 52 8.28 -12.14 10.98
C GLY A 52 6.99 -11.61 10.35
N TRP A 53 5.86 -12.32 10.48
CA TRP A 53 4.57 -11.85 9.99
C TRP A 53 3.95 -10.81 10.91
N VAL A 54 3.59 -9.67 10.34
CA VAL A 54 2.89 -8.57 11.01
C VAL A 54 1.46 -8.52 10.46
N SER A 55 0.46 -8.56 11.35
CA SER A 55 -0.94 -8.35 10.94
C SER A 55 -1.19 -6.87 10.69
N LEU A 56 -1.92 -6.57 9.62
CA LEU A 56 -2.32 -5.22 9.23
C LEU A 56 -3.70 -4.83 9.79
N ASN A 57 -4.29 -5.64 10.67
CA ASN A 57 -5.62 -5.43 11.26
C ASN A 57 -6.70 -5.13 10.20
N ALA A 58 -7.02 -6.13 9.39
CA ALA A 58 -8.01 -5.98 8.33
C ALA A 58 -9.37 -5.45 8.87
N ILE A 59 -9.94 -4.45 8.20
CA ILE A 59 -11.11 -3.69 8.67
C ILE A 59 -12.45 -4.21 8.10
N ASN A 60 -12.42 -4.81 6.91
CA ASN A 60 -13.59 -5.37 6.24
C ASN A 60 -13.38 -6.89 6.08
N THR A 61 -13.37 -7.61 7.19
CA THR A 61 -13.29 -9.09 7.19
C THR A 61 -14.69 -9.71 7.05
N GLY A 62 -14.76 -10.90 6.48
CA GLY A 62 -16.02 -11.60 6.22
C GLY A 62 -16.02 -12.43 4.95
N VAL A 63 -17.19 -12.95 4.59
CA VAL A 63 -17.40 -13.77 3.39
C VAL A 63 -17.75 -12.87 2.21
N TYR A 64 -16.97 -12.97 1.15
CA TYR A 64 -17.15 -12.22 -0.10
C TYR A 64 -17.44 -13.16 -1.25
N ASP A 65 -18.39 -12.78 -2.11
CA ASP A 65 -18.50 -13.39 -3.43
C ASP A 65 -17.47 -12.75 -4.35
N LEU A 66 -16.46 -13.52 -4.73
CA LEU A 66 -15.38 -13.03 -5.57
C LEU A 66 -15.87 -12.59 -6.95
N LEU A 67 -16.94 -13.20 -7.48
CA LEU A 67 -17.48 -12.83 -8.79
C LEU A 67 -18.13 -11.44 -8.79
N GLU A 68 -18.51 -10.91 -7.62
CA GLU A 68 -18.98 -9.53 -7.47
C GLU A 68 -17.83 -8.50 -7.45
N LEU A 69 -16.58 -8.95 -7.26
CA LEU A 69 -15.38 -8.12 -7.20
C LEU A 69 -14.66 -8.01 -8.55
N THR A 70 -15.43 -8.09 -9.64
CA THR A 70 -14.95 -7.99 -11.02
C THR A 70 -15.26 -6.62 -11.61
N GLY A 71 -14.62 -6.27 -12.73
CA GLY A 71 -14.96 -5.05 -13.48
C GLY A 71 -14.60 -3.73 -12.76
N GLY A 72 -13.58 -3.75 -11.90
CA GLY A 72 -13.11 -2.58 -11.14
C GLY A 72 -13.75 -2.42 -9.76
N ILE A 73 -14.67 -3.31 -9.39
CA ILE A 73 -15.20 -3.41 -8.03
C ILE A 73 -14.14 -4.09 -7.15
N ASN A 74 -13.85 -3.52 -5.99
CA ASN A 74 -12.87 -4.06 -5.05
C ASN A 74 -13.34 -3.85 -3.61
N VAL A 75 -12.77 -4.65 -2.69
CA VAL A 75 -12.95 -4.51 -1.24
C VAL A 75 -11.68 -3.97 -0.63
N LEU A 76 -11.77 -2.85 0.10
CA LEU A 76 -10.67 -2.35 0.91
C LEU A 76 -10.52 -3.20 2.17
N LEU A 77 -9.45 -3.99 2.25
CA LEU A 77 -9.16 -4.85 3.40
C LEU A 77 -8.33 -4.12 4.46
N VAL A 78 -7.40 -3.27 4.03
CA VAL A 78 -6.52 -2.48 4.89
C VAL A 78 -6.47 -1.05 4.36
N ASP A 79 -6.55 -0.08 5.25
CA ASP A 79 -6.54 1.35 4.93
C ASP A 79 -5.38 2.07 5.66
N GLY A 80 -4.35 2.43 4.91
CA GLY A 80 -3.25 3.29 5.36
C GLY A 80 -2.48 2.80 6.58
N PHE A 81 -2.27 1.49 6.74
CA PHE A 81 -1.61 0.93 7.91
C PHE A 81 -0.11 1.29 7.93
N GLU A 82 0.36 1.87 9.03
CA GLU A 82 1.74 2.32 9.17
C GLU A 82 2.70 1.14 9.43
N VAL A 83 3.73 1.03 8.60
CA VAL A 83 4.78 0.03 8.71
C VAL A 83 6.18 0.66 8.62
N PRO A 84 7.22 0.04 9.19
CA PRO A 84 8.59 0.46 8.94
C PRO A 84 8.92 0.44 7.44
N SER A 85 9.60 1.49 6.97
CA SER A 85 10.11 1.54 5.59
C SER A 85 11.20 0.49 5.37
N GLY A 86 11.44 0.13 4.11
CA GLY A 86 12.35 -0.95 3.76
C GLY A 86 11.86 -1.73 2.54
N THR A 87 11.81 -3.05 2.61
CA THR A 87 11.29 -3.90 1.52
C THR A 87 10.13 -4.75 2.02
N LEU A 88 8.97 -4.66 1.36
CA LEU A 88 7.86 -5.59 1.54
C LEU A 88 8.10 -6.85 0.72
N ASN A 89 8.54 -7.92 1.37
CA ASN A 89 8.87 -9.16 0.68
C ASN A 89 7.62 -9.96 0.33
N GLN A 90 6.68 -10.07 1.28
CA GLN A 90 5.52 -10.93 1.13
C GLN A 90 4.26 -10.32 1.74
N ILE A 91 3.13 -10.58 1.09
CA ILE A 91 1.77 -10.36 1.63
C ILE A 91 1.14 -11.74 1.83
N ARG A 92 0.38 -11.92 2.90
CA ARG A 92 -0.39 -13.12 3.18
C ARG A 92 -1.84 -12.78 3.43
N LEU A 93 -2.70 -13.31 2.56
CA LEU A 93 -4.15 -13.30 2.78
C LEU A 93 -4.51 -14.52 3.66
N VAL A 94 -5.11 -14.26 4.81
CA VAL A 94 -5.58 -15.29 5.74
C VAL A 94 -7.04 -15.55 5.45
N LEU A 95 -7.34 -16.77 5.02
CA LEU A 95 -8.69 -17.23 4.74
C LEU A 95 -9.25 -18.02 5.92
N GLY A 96 -10.56 -17.92 6.13
CA GLY A 96 -11.29 -18.71 7.12
C GLY A 96 -11.71 -20.08 6.58
N ASP A 97 -12.68 -20.69 7.25
CA ASP A 97 -13.18 -22.03 6.90
C ASP A 97 -14.51 -21.97 6.13
N ASP A 98 -15.21 -20.83 6.13
CA ASP A 98 -16.52 -20.66 5.49
C ASP A 98 -16.39 -20.29 4.00
N ASN A 99 -15.82 -21.21 3.21
CA ASN A 99 -15.62 -21.04 1.78
C ASN A 99 -16.51 -22.00 0.99
N SER A 100 -17.16 -21.53 -0.08
CA SER A 100 -18.01 -22.36 -0.94
C SER A 100 -18.03 -21.90 -2.39
N VAL A 101 -18.40 -22.79 -3.30
CA VAL A 101 -18.63 -22.50 -4.72
C VAL A 101 -20.03 -22.93 -5.12
N VAL A 102 -20.69 -22.16 -5.98
CA VAL A 102 -21.97 -22.52 -6.57
C VAL A 102 -21.74 -22.98 -8.00
N ILE A 103 -22.18 -24.20 -8.30
CA ILE A 103 -22.09 -24.83 -9.63
C ILE A 103 -23.48 -25.34 -9.99
N ASP A 104 -24.01 -24.90 -11.12
CA ASP A 104 -25.36 -25.25 -11.58
C ASP A 104 -26.45 -24.97 -10.52
N GLY A 105 -26.29 -23.86 -9.77
CA GLY A 105 -27.19 -23.45 -8.70
C GLY A 105 -27.09 -24.26 -7.39
N VAL A 106 -26.12 -25.17 -7.26
CA VAL A 106 -25.89 -25.98 -6.04
C VAL A 106 -24.62 -25.49 -5.34
N SER A 107 -24.74 -25.16 -4.05
CA SER A 107 -23.60 -24.78 -3.21
C SER A 107 -22.81 -26.01 -2.75
N HIS A 108 -21.50 -25.94 -2.93
CA HIS A 108 -20.53 -26.95 -2.53
C HIS A 108 -19.47 -26.32 -1.61
N PRO A 109 -19.18 -26.90 -0.44
CA PRO A 109 -18.13 -26.40 0.43
C PRO A 109 -16.75 -26.61 -0.23
N LEU A 110 -15.87 -25.64 -0.05
CA LEU A 110 -14.50 -25.67 -0.53
C LEU A 110 -13.56 -26.09 0.60
N ASN A 111 -12.82 -27.17 0.38
CA ASN A 111 -11.77 -27.55 1.32
C ASN A 111 -10.55 -26.63 1.12
N THR A 112 -9.95 -26.17 2.21
CA THR A 112 -8.76 -25.30 2.21
C THR A 112 -7.48 -25.99 2.73
N PRO A 113 -7.06 -27.18 2.26
CA PRO A 113 -5.87 -27.87 2.78
C PRO A 113 -4.60 -27.02 2.76
N SER A 114 -4.50 -26.10 1.79
CA SER A 114 -3.36 -25.19 1.62
C SER A 114 -3.48 -23.91 2.46
N ALA A 115 -4.68 -23.40 2.70
CA ALA A 115 -4.89 -22.18 3.50
C ALA A 115 -4.84 -22.46 5.01
N GLN A 116 -5.22 -23.67 5.44
CA GLN A 116 -5.28 -24.07 6.86
C GLN A 116 -3.93 -24.18 7.58
N GLN A 117 -2.80 -24.25 6.86
CA GLN A 117 -1.48 -24.40 7.50
C GLN A 117 -0.61 -23.14 7.51
N SER A 118 -0.81 -22.19 6.59
CA SER A 118 0.01 -20.97 6.58
C SER A 118 -0.60 -19.76 5.87
N GLY A 119 -1.84 -19.83 5.35
CA GLY A 119 -2.33 -18.78 4.43
C GLY A 119 -1.53 -18.73 3.12
N LEU A 120 -2.04 -18.05 2.10
CA LEU A 120 -1.34 -17.94 0.82
C LEU A 120 -0.27 -16.85 0.90
N LYS A 121 1.02 -17.22 0.75
CA LYS A 121 2.12 -16.25 0.66
C LYS A 121 2.25 -15.74 -0.78
N ILE A 122 2.11 -14.44 -0.95
CA ILE A 122 2.25 -13.74 -2.22
C ILE A 122 3.57 -12.99 -2.17
N LYS A 123 4.48 -13.28 -3.10
CA LYS A 123 5.78 -12.59 -3.18
C LYS A 123 5.59 -11.27 -3.90
N VAL A 124 6.05 -10.18 -3.29
CA VAL A 124 5.95 -8.83 -3.83
C VAL A 124 7.34 -8.27 -4.10
N ASN A 125 8.17 -8.19 -3.05
CA ASN A 125 9.50 -7.57 -3.07
C ASN A 125 9.47 -6.09 -3.49
N GLU A 126 8.54 -5.33 -2.92
CA GLU A 126 8.38 -3.91 -3.20
C GLU A 126 9.22 -3.06 -2.23
N PRO A 127 10.06 -2.12 -2.71
CA PRO A 127 10.72 -1.15 -1.85
C PRO A 127 9.74 -0.09 -1.35
N LEU A 128 9.59 -0.01 -0.03
CA LEU A 128 8.79 0.99 0.67
C LEU A 128 9.67 2.16 1.11
N SER A 129 9.43 3.33 0.53
CA SER A 129 10.11 4.57 0.89
C SER A 129 9.42 5.26 2.05
N PRO A 130 10.18 5.92 2.94
CA PRO A 130 9.61 6.63 4.07
C PRO A 130 8.69 7.76 3.62
N ASN A 131 7.60 7.92 4.35
CA ASN A 131 6.55 8.91 4.14
C ASN A 131 5.65 8.67 2.90
N TYR A 132 5.82 7.56 2.18
CA TYR A 132 4.95 7.21 1.05
C TYR A 132 3.79 6.31 1.48
N GLU A 133 2.68 6.40 0.73
CA GLU A 133 1.57 5.45 0.81
C GLU A 133 1.53 4.55 -0.43
N TYR A 134 1.29 3.26 -0.18
CA TYR A 134 1.28 2.19 -1.17
C TYR A 134 -0.07 1.46 -1.10
N THR A 135 -0.77 1.37 -2.23
CA THR A 135 -1.99 0.55 -2.35
C THR A 135 -1.68 -0.72 -3.14
N PHE A 136 -1.79 -1.86 -2.47
CA PHE A 136 -1.66 -3.17 -3.11
C PHE A 136 -3.02 -3.73 -3.50
N LEU A 137 -3.13 -4.15 -4.75
CA LEU A 137 -4.29 -4.84 -5.28
C LEU A 137 -3.99 -6.33 -5.34
N LEU A 138 -4.78 -7.11 -4.61
CA LEU A 138 -4.77 -8.56 -4.63
C LEU A 138 -5.82 -9.03 -5.63
N ASP A 139 -5.35 -9.50 -6.77
CA ASP A 139 -6.15 -10.09 -7.84
C ASP A 139 -6.26 -11.59 -7.61
N PHE A 140 -7.42 -12.03 -7.14
CA PHE A 140 -7.77 -13.42 -6.98
C PHE A 140 -8.15 -14.00 -8.35
N ASP A 141 -7.63 -15.16 -8.71
CA ASP A 141 -8.04 -15.85 -9.94
C ASP A 141 -8.92 -17.03 -9.55
N VAL A 142 -10.23 -16.80 -9.50
CA VAL A 142 -11.20 -17.87 -9.18
C VAL A 142 -11.04 -19.08 -10.11
N SER A 143 -10.79 -18.85 -11.41
CA SER A 143 -10.72 -19.92 -12.41
C SER A 143 -9.55 -20.89 -12.18
N GLU A 144 -8.41 -20.37 -11.72
CA GLU A 144 -7.23 -21.18 -11.37
C GLU A 144 -7.25 -21.67 -9.92
N SER A 145 -8.09 -21.07 -9.07
CA SER A 145 -8.13 -21.35 -7.63
C SER A 145 -9.03 -22.51 -7.24
N ILE A 146 -10.03 -22.87 -8.05
CA ILE A 146 -10.96 -23.95 -7.76
C ILE A 146 -10.52 -25.24 -8.43
N VAL A 147 -10.24 -26.27 -7.62
CA VAL A 147 -9.74 -27.56 -8.10
C VAL A 147 -10.68 -28.69 -7.69
N VAL A 148 -11.29 -29.35 -8.68
CA VAL A 148 -12.09 -30.56 -8.45
C VAL A 148 -11.16 -31.76 -8.27
N ALA A 149 -11.18 -32.35 -7.08
CA ALA A 149 -10.32 -33.46 -6.68
C ALA A 149 -10.80 -34.80 -7.25
N GLY A 150 -10.57 -35.02 -8.55
CA GLY A 150 -10.71 -36.32 -9.23
C GLY A 150 -11.97 -37.11 -8.84
N ASN A 151 -11.79 -38.41 -8.53
CA ASN A 151 -12.91 -39.33 -8.23
C ASN A 151 -13.55 -39.13 -6.84
N SER A 152 -13.04 -38.23 -6.01
CA SER A 152 -13.58 -38.03 -4.65
C SER A 152 -14.81 -37.13 -4.60
N GLY A 153 -15.03 -36.33 -5.67
CA GLY A 153 -16.07 -35.30 -5.69
C GLY A 153 -15.78 -34.09 -4.78
N ASN A 154 -14.65 -34.09 -4.06
CA ASN A 154 -14.25 -32.95 -3.25
C ASN A 154 -13.81 -31.80 -4.14
N ILE A 155 -14.18 -30.58 -3.75
CA ILE A 155 -13.70 -29.35 -4.38
C ILE A 155 -12.74 -28.69 -3.39
N ASN A 156 -11.55 -28.33 -3.87
CA ASN A 156 -10.52 -27.70 -3.08
C ASN A 156 -10.35 -26.25 -3.53
N LEU A 157 -10.15 -25.37 -2.57
CA LEU A 157 -9.66 -24.02 -2.79
C LEU A 157 -8.12 -24.04 -2.69
N LYS A 158 -7.48 -23.73 -3.81
CA LYS A 158 -6.04 -23.52 -3.93
C LYS A 158 -5.82 -22.10 -4.47
N PRO A 159 -5.88 -21.07 -3.61
CA PRO A 159 -5.84 -19.68 -4.05
C PRO A 159 -4.65 -19.37 -4.95
N VAL A 160 -4.95 -18.80 -6.11
CA VAL A 160 -3.97 -18.19 -7.01
C VAL A 160 -4.24 -16.70 -6.97
N ILE A 161 -3.33 -15.96 -6.34
CA ILE A 161 -3.49 -14.51 -6.14
C ILE A 161 -2.24 -13.82 -6.68
N ARG A 162 -2.45 -12.75 -7.44
CA ARG A 162 -1.40 -11.84 -7.91
C ARG A 162 -1.49 -10.54 -7.11
N ALA A 163 -0.39 -10.13 -6.51
CA ALA A 163 -0.29 -8.79 -5.95
C ALA A 163 0.26 -7.84 -7.01
N SER A 164 -0.37 -6.70 -7.16
CA SER A 164 0.13 -5.57 -7.94
C SER A 164 0.03 -4.30 -7.12
N VAL A 165 0.85 -3.32 -7.46
CA VAL A 165 0.78 -1.99 -6.86
C VAL A 165 -0.17 -1.17 -7.72
N GLU A 166 -1.31 -0.76 -7.15
CA GLU A 166 -2.34 0.04 -7.85
C GLU A 166 -1.97 1.52 -7.85
N ALA A 167 -1.50 2.03 -6.72
CA ALA A 167 -1.07 3.41 -6.56
C ALA A 167 0.08 3.46 -5.57
N ASN A 168 1.14 4.20 -5.93
CA ASN A 168 2.05 4.79 -4.97
C ASN A 168 1.75 6.29 -4.92
N THR A 169 2.16 6.98 -3.86
CA THR A 169 2.15 8.44 -3.89
C THR A 169 3.49 8.96 -4.43
N GLY A 170 3.58 10.25 -4.72
CA GLY A 170 4.80 11.03 -4.90
C GLY A 170 5.07 11.88 -3.65
N ALA A 171 6.20 12.57 -3.66
CA ALA A 171 6.51 13.60 -2.68
C ALA A 171 7.08 14.85 -3.35
N LEU A 172 6.93 16.00 -2.70
CA LEU A 172 7.60 17.25 -3.04
C LEU A 172 8.55 17.63 -1.91
N SER A 173 9.75 18.06 -2.25
CA SER A 173 10.70 18.62 -1.30
C SER A 173 11.25 19.95 -1.80
N GLY A 174 11.88 20.70 -0.90
CA GLY A 174 12.59 21.91 -1.26
C GLY A 174 13.10 22.63 -0.01
N VAL A 175 13.67 23.81 -0.23
CA VAL A 175 14.19 24.67 0.83
C VAL A 175 13.62 26.07 0.64
N VAL A 176 13.09 26.66 1.71
CA VAL A 176 12.63 28.06 1.70
C VAL A 176 13.69 28.94 2.37
N ALA A 177 14.02 30.06 1.73
CA ALA A 177 14.94 31.05 2.27
C ALA A 177 14.31 32.45 2.29
N PRO A 178 14.51 33.26 3.36
CA PRO A 178 15.26 32.93 4.57
C PRO A 178 14.46 32.02 5.55
N ALA A 179 15.17 31.29 6.40
CA ALA A 179 14.61 30.35 7.38
C ALA A 179 14.40 30.94 8.78
N ASP A 180 14.41 32.27 8.91
CA ASP A 180 14.33 32.99 10.20
C ASP A 180 12.94 32.95 10.86
N PHE A 181 11.95 32.37 10.19
CA PHE A 181 10.56 32.26 10.62
C PHE A 181 9.92 30.98 10.09
N GLN A 182 8.85 30.54 10.76
CA GLN A 182 8.09 29.38 10.35
C GLN A 182 7.41 29.65 9.01
N THR A 183 7.54 28.71 8.06
CA THR A 183 6.83 28.76 6.78
C THR A 183 5.99 27.51 6.61
N GLU A 184 4.74 27.68 6.17
CA GLU A 184 3.86 26.58 5.76
C GLU A 184 3.91 26.42 4.23
N VAL A 185 4.13 25.20 3.76
CA VAL A 185 4.06 24.84 2.34
C VAL A 185 2.80 24.01 2.15
N THR A 186 1.87 24.53 1.34
CA THR A 186 0.63 23.86 0.96
C THR A 186 0.69 23.43 -0.49
N VAL A 187 0.32 22.18 -0.77
CA VAL A 187 0.28 21.60 -2.12
C VAL A 187 -1.17 21.20 -2.39
N SER A 188 -1.76 21.74 -3.47
CA SER A 188 -3.17 21.50 -3.78
C SER A 188 -3.42 21.38 -5.28
N ASN A 189 -4.36 20.52 -5.67
CA ASN A 189 -4.90 20.45 -7.04
C ASN A 189 -6.40 20.76 -7.07
N GLY A 190 -6.94 21.34 -5.98
CA GLY A 190 -8.35 21.66 -5.80
C GLY A 190 -9.21 20.52 -5.23
N GLU A 191 -8.78 19.27 -5.32
CA GLU A 191 -9.45 18.10 -4.71
C GLU A 191 -8.66 17.58 -3.51
N ILE A 192 -7.37 17.37 -3.70
CA ILE A 192 -6.41 16.97 -2.67
C ILE A 192 -5.66 18.20 -2.19
N THR A 193 -5.50 18.32 -0.88
CA THR A 193 -4.65 19.34 -0.25
C THR A 193 -3.81 18.69 0.83
N ALA A 194 -2.50 18.88 0.75
CA ALA A 194 -1.54 18.46 1.75
C ALA A 194 -0.67 19.65 2.15
N SER A 195 -0.18 19.68 3.39
CA SER A 195 0.76 20.72 3.83
C SER A 195 1.84 20.18 4.75
N ALA A 196 2.95 20.91 4.80
CA ALA A 196 4.05 20.68 5.72
C ALA A 196 4.66 22.01 6.16
N PHE A 197 5.22 22.04 7.36
CA PHE A 197 6.01 23.17 7.82
C PHE A 197 7.50 22.98 7.49
N THR A 198 8.20 24.07 7.22
CA THR A 198 9.66 24.06 7.11
C THR A 198 10.33 23.77 8.46
N ASP A 199 11.49 23.12 8.44
CA ASP A 199 12.33 22.98 9.63
C ASP A 199 13.16 24.26 9.93
N GLU A 200 14.02 24.20 10.95
CA GLU A 200 14.90 25.31 11.36
C GLU A 200 15.89 25.76 10.27
N THR A 201 16.09 24.94 9.24
CA THR A 201 16.95 25.23 8.08
C THR A 201 16.17 25.62 6.83
N GLY A 202 14.84 25.69 6.92
CA GLY A 202 13.96 26.03 5.80
C GLY A 202 13.57 24.83 4.94
N VAL A 203 14.02 23.62 5.26
CA VAL A 203 13.72 22.40 4.48
C VAL A 203 12.29 21.95 4.74
N PHE A 204 11.57 21.57 3.69
CA PHE A 204 10.24 20.95 3.79
C PHE A 204 10.16 19.68 2.95
N THR A 205 9.20 18.82 3.32
CA THR A 205 8.80 17.68 2.50
C THR A 205 7.30 17.45 2.65
N VAL A 206 6.57 17.50 1.54
CA VAL A 206 5.14 17.18 1.46
C VAL A 206 4.99 15.83 0.78
N VAL A 207 4.37 14.88 1.45
CA VAL A 207 4.27 13.49 1.01
C VAL A 207 2.83 13.07 0.79
N GLY A 208 2.63 11.86 0.25
CA GLY A 208 1.30 11.30 0.10
C GLY A 208 0.51 11.91 -1.05
N LEU A 209 1.20 12.48 -2.05
CA LEU A 209 0.57 13.16 -3.19
C LEU A 209 0.30 12.16 -4.32
N PRO A 210 -0.95 11.88 -4.72
CA PRO A 210 -1.22 11.10 -5.93
C PRO A 210 -0.59 11.71 -7.19
N GLU A 211 -0.42 10.91 -8.25
CA GLU A 211 0.03 11.43 -9.55
C GLU A 211 -0.88 12.58 -10.01
N GLY A 212 -0.27 13.67 -10.44
CA GLY A 212 -1.05 14.81 -10.91
C GLY A 212 -0.27 16.10 -10.94
N VAL A 213 -0.98 17.16 -11.29
CA VAL A 213 -0.43 18.51 -11.35
C VAL A 213 -1.00 19.31 -10.18
N TYR A 214 -0.11 19.93 -9.41
CA TYR A 214 -0.44 20.66 -8.20
C TYR A 214 0.08 22.10 -8.26
N ASP A 215 -0.58 22.97 -7.52
CA ASP A 215 -0.07 24.29 -7.19
C ASP A 215 0.53 24.25 -5.77
N VAL A 216 1.73 24.81 -5.63
CA VAL A 216 2.46 24.88 -4.36
C VAL A 216 2.43 26.31 -3.85
N THR A 217 1.82 26.51 -2.69
CA THR A 217 1.72 27.80 -2.01
C THR A 217 2.63 27.81 -0.79
N VAL A 218 3.63 28.68 -0.79
CA VAL A 218 4.55 28.90 0.32
C VAL A 218 4.07 30.13 1.09
N THR A 219 3.65 29.91 2.34
CA THR A 219 3.05 30.93 3.22
C THR A 219 3.97 31.19 4.42
N PRO A 220 4.76 32.27 4.38
CA PRO A 220 5.56 32.73 5.52
C PRO A 220 4.71 33.11 6.73
N ASP A 221 5.31 33.11 7.93
CA ASP A 221 4.68 33.71 9.11
C ASP A 221 4.24 35.16 8.79
N PRO A 222 2.98 35.55 9.04
CA PRO A 222 2.49 36.90 8.80
C PRO A 222 3.31 38.02 9.47
N ALA A 223 4.07 37.72 10.52
CA ALA A 223 4.98 38.67 11.17
C ALA A 223 6.28 38.92 10.40
N SER A 224 6.64 38.06 9.43
CA SER A 224 7.92 38.07 8.70
C SER A 224 8.01 39.12 7.59
N THR A 225 6.90 39.80 7.26
CA THR A 225 6.77 40.80 6.17
C THR A 225 6.95 40.28 4.74
N TYR A 226 7.26 38.99 4.55
CA TYR A 226 7.41 38.36 3.23
C TYR A 226 6.07 38.05 2.57
N GLU A 227 6.05 38.09 1.24
CA GLU A 227 4.86 37.75 0.47
C GLU A 227 4.70 36.24 0.28
N VAL A 228 3.45 35.80 0.09
CA VAL A 228 3.12 34.42 -0.28
C VAL A 228 3.64 34.13 -1.68
N VAL A 229 4.32 33.01 -1.86
CA VAL A 229 4.81 32.54 -3.17
C VAL A 229 3.91 31.43 -3.68
N LEU A 230 3.50 31.53 -4.95
CA LEU A 230 2.75 30.50 -5.65
C LEU A 230 3.59 29.94 -6.80
N ILE A 231 3.75 28.62 -6.81
CA ILE A 231 4.38 27.86 -7.90
C ILE A 231 3.29 27.00 -8.53
N GLU A 232 2.88 27.38 -9.74
CA GLU A 232 1.80 26.68 -10.44
C GLU A 232 2.34 25.52 -11.29
N ASN A 233 1.47 24.55 -11.56
CA ASN A 233 1.70 23.46 -12.51
C ASN A 233 2.91 22.55 -12.17
N VAL A 234 3.07 22.20 -10.90
CA VAL A 234 4.08 21.24 -10.45
C VAL A 234 3.58 19.82 -10.70
N GLU A 235 4.24 19.12 -11.62
CA GLU A 235 3.93 17.72 -11.94
C GLU A 235 4.55 16.77 -10.91
N VAL A 236 3.70 16.05 -10.19
CA VAL A 236 4.08 15.01 -9.24
C VAL A 236 3.96 13.65 -9.93
N ILE A 237 5.09 12.95 -10.02
CA ILE A 237 5.14 11.58 -10.51
C ILE A 237 5.18 10.63 -9.31
N VAL A 238 4.35 9.61 -9.38
CA VAL A 238 4.25 8.56 -8.37
C VAL A 238 5.56 7.78 -8.23
N GLY A 239 5.94 7.49 -6.98
CA GLY A 239 7.19 6.80 -6.65
C GLY A 239 8.45 7.67 -6.78
N GLN A 240 8.30 8.98 -6.98
CA GLN A 240 9.41 9.93 -7.05
C GLN A 240 9.21 11.09 -6.07
N THR A 241 10.33 11.58 -5.52
CA THR A 241 10.36 12.88 -4.83
C THR A 241 10.84 13.92 -5.83
N LEU A 242 9.97 14.88 -6.17
CA LEU A 242 10.38 16.04 -6.96
C LEU A 242 10.91 17.13 -6.02
N ASP A 243 12.18 17.49 -6.21
CA ASP A 243 12.83 18.58 -5.50
C ASP A 243 12.62 19.91 -6.25
N LEU A 244 11.97 20.87 -5.59
CA LEU A 244 11.73 22.22 -6.09
C LEU A 244 12.96 23.12 -5.93
N GLY A 245 14.01 22.65 -5.23
CA GLY A 245 15.21 23.42 -4.94
C GLY A 245 14.96 24.55 -3.94
N GLU A 246 15.75 25.62 -4.05
CA GLU A 246 15.65 26.77 -3.16
C GLU A 246 14.59 27.77 -3.66
N ILE A 247 13.63 28.08 -2.79
CA ILE A 247 12.56 29.05 -2.98
C ILE A 247 12.89 30.29 -2.15
N VAL A 248 13.28 31.36 -2.83
CA VAL A 248 13.64 32.62 -2.18
C VAL A 248 12.42 33.52 -2.05
N LEU A 249 12.07 33.85 -0.81
CA LEU A 249 11.02 34.81 -0.47
C LEU A 249 11.49 36.24 -0.71
N ASN A 250 10.61 37.10 -1.22
CA ASN A 250 10.88 38.51 -1.50
C ASN A 250 9.90 39.43 -0.77
#